data_AF-A0A3P1BFX1-F1
#
_entry.id   AF-A0A3P1BFX1-F1
#
_cell.length_a   1.000
_cell.length_b   1.000
_cell.length_c   1.000
_cell.angle_alpha   90.00
_cell.angle_beta   90.00
_cell.angle_gamma   90.00
#
_symmetry.space_group_name_H-M   'P 1'
#
loop_
_entity.id
_entity.type
_entity.pdbx_description
1 polymer ?
#
loop_
_entity_poly.entity_id
_entity_poly.type
_entity_poly.pdbx_seq_one_letter_code
_entity_poly.pdbx_strand_id
1 'polypeptide(L)'
;MEETHNNAVSETYRKYLIKVKLNEAFYYMMWGTDMADSEQQDKLLLDPENRILLFSRIDQIADFIAANSISVFDESNFHPWLAVLTGPDAYTVYDLDYLQTLLSSALKEEQILQNPDVTSELIGFFNLYGDYAYQLEEDFLFKPYSKPQLQLFFDYCYDTFFWTTPPDELTRRQSIIRSKFRFTKFKTDMLRLLTIFISHCRFIT
;
A
#
# COMPACT_ATOMS: atom_id res chain seq x y z
N MET A 1 -7.78 7.53 -18.06
CA MET A 1 -8.73 7.69 -16.95
C MET A 1 -9.19 9.13 -16.96
N GLU A 2 -10.48 9.38 -16.84
CA GLU A 2 -11.00 10.73 -16.59
C GLU A 2 -10.51 11.14 -15.20
N GLU A 3 -9.85 12.29 -15.10
CA GLU A 3 -9.33 12.80 -13.84
C GLU A 3 -10.52 13.29 -13.02
N THR A 4 -10.87 12.58 -11.95
CA THR A 4 -11.95 12.98 -11.06
C THR A 4 -11.52 14.24 -10.29
N HIS A 5 -12.50 15.02 -9.81
CA HIS A 5 -12.22 16.15 -8.93
C HIS A 5 -11.34 15.74 -7.74
N ASN A 6 -11.64 14.60 -7.12
CA ASN A 6 -10.87 14.08 -6.00
C ASN A 6 -9.43 13.72 -6.37
N ASN A 7 -9.15 13.27 -7.59
CA ASN A 7 -7.78 13.01 -8.04
C ASN A 7 -6.97 14.31 -8.13
N ALA A 8 -7.51 15.34 -8.79
CA ALA A 8 -6.85 16.64 -8.89
C ALA A 8 -6.63 17.29 -7.51
N VAL A 9 -7.61 17.18 -6.61
CA VAL A 9 -7.50 17.60 -5.21
C VAL A 9 -6.40 16.80 -4.49
N SER A 10 -6.38 15.48 -4.66
CA SER A 10 -5.38 14.62 -4.01
C SER A 10 -3.96 14.96 -4.45
N GLU A 11 -3.73 15.21 -5.74
CA GLU A 11 -2.44 15.65 -6.28
C GLU A 11 -2.02 17.02 -5.75
N THR A 12 -2.97 17.95 -5.60
CA THR A 12 -2.70 19.31 -5.10
C THR A 12 -2.18 19.29 -3.66
N TYR A 13 -2.80 18.49 -2.80
CA TYR A 13 -2.47 18.45 -1.37
C TYR A 13 -1.54 17.29 -0.98
N ARG A 14 -1.25 16.38 -1.93
CA ARG A 14 -0.47 15.16 -1.71
C ARG A 14 -1.08 14.29 -0.61
N LYS A 15 -2.41 14.20 -0.59
CA LYS A 15 -3.20 13.39 0.33
C LYS A 15 -4.20 12.59 -0.48
N TYR A 16 -4.34 11.33 -0.17
CA TYR A 16 -5.05 10.37 -1.01
C TYR A 16 -6.07 9.64 -0.16
N LEU A 17 -7.32 9.66 -0.64
CA LEU A 17 -8.36 8.78 -0.14
C LEU A 17 -8.18 7.43 -0.82
N ILE A 18 -7.99 6.39 -0.04
CA ILE A 18 -7.74 5.04 -0.53
C ILE A 18 -8.95 4.18 -0.17
N LYS A 19 -9.43 3.39 -1.13
CA LYS A 19 -10.47 2.40 -0.87
C LYS A 19 -9.84 1.03 -0.67
N VAL A 20 -10.32 0.29 0.32
CA VAL A 20 -9.82 -1.03 0.65
C VAL A 20 -10.99 -2.00 0.63
N LYS A 21 -10.88 -3.09 -0.15
CA LYS A 21 -11.81 -4.22 -0.05
C LYS A 21 -11.24 -5.24 0.93
N LEU A 22 -12.00 -5.57 1.96
CA LEU A 22 -11.62 -6.54 2.98
C LEU A 22 -12.87 -7.18 3.58
N ASN A 23 -12.87 -8.51 3.69
CA ASN A 23 -14.01 -9.32 4.14
C ASN A 23 -15.30 -9.01 3.35
N GLU A 24 -15.18 -8.85 2.04
CA GLU A 24 -16.26 -8.49 1.10
C GLU A 24 -16.91 -7.13 1.33
N ALA A 25 -16.35 -6.30 2.22
CA ALA A 25 -16.78 -4.94 2.48
C ALA A 25 -15.75 -3.93 1.97
N PHE A 26 -16.22 -2.73 1.63
CA PHE A 26 -15.35 -1.61 1.28
C PHE A 26 -15.19 -0.66 2.45
N TYR A 27 -13.94 -0.25 2.67
CA TYR A 27 -13.54 0.74 3.64
C TYR A 27 -12.72 1.84 2.98
N TYR A 28 -12.57 2.95 3.68
CA TYR A 28 -11.74 4.07 3.30
C TYR A 28 -10.61 4.24 4.30
N MET A 29 -9.41 4.54 3.81
CA MET A 29 -8.27 4.93 4.62
C MET A 29 -7.56 6.10 3.97
N MET A 30 -6.65 6.72 4.71
CA MET A 30 -5.92 7.89 4.24
C MET A 30 -4.43 7.60 4.19
N TRP A 31 -3.84 8.01 3.08
CA TRP A 31 -2.42 7.90 2.78
C TRP A 31 -1.95 9.24 2.18
N GLY A 32 -0.71 9.63 2.37
CA GLY A 32 -0.20 10.83 1.71
C GLY A 32 1.17 11.26 2.18
N THR A 33 1.74 12.20 1.45
CA THR A 33 3.09 12.70 1.70
C THR A 33 3.06 13.72 2.83
N ASP A 34 3.94 13.58 3.82
CA ASP A 34 4.15 14.60 4.84
C ASP A 34 5.05 15.71 4.29
N MET A 35 4.45 16.74 3.70
CA MET A 35 5.19 17.84 3.07
C MET A 35 5.90 18.74 4.08
N ALA A 36 5.61 18.59 5.38
CA ALA A 36 6.30 19.30 6.45
C ALA A 36 7.64 18.63 6.83
N ASP A 37 7.81 17.36 6.47
CA ASP A 37 9.07 16.63 6.65
C ASP A 37 10.05 16.94 5.51
N SER A 38 11.33 17.10 5.86
CA SER A 38 12.43 17.27 4.92
C SER A 38 12.61 16.09 3.97
N GLU A 39 12.29 14.88 4.42
CA GLU A 39 12.36 13.68 3.59
C GLU A 39 11.08 13.44 2.78
N GLN A 40 10.01 14.21 3.06
CA GLN A 40 8.70 14.07 2.42
C GLN A 40 8.24 12.62 2.39
N GLN A 41 8.30 11.95 3.54
CA GLN A 41 7.90 10.55 3.63
C GLN A 41 6.38 10.41 3.48
N ASP A 42 5.96 9.36 2.80
CA ASP A 42 4.55 8.97 2.72
C ASP A 42 4.10 8.32 4.04
N LYS A 43 2.91 8.69 4.50
CA LYS A 43 2.33 8.28 5.79
C LYS A 43 0.89 7.84 5.65
N LEU A 44 0.50 6.87 6.46
CA LEU A 44 -0.88 6.48 6.68
C LEU A 44 -1.45 7.26 7.87
N LEU A 45 -2.76 7.51 7.87
CA LEU A 45 -3.43 7.99 9.08
C LEU A 45 -3.60 6.85 10.07
N LEU A 46 -3.03 7.03 11.26
CA LEU A 46 -3.05 6.06 12.34
C LEU A 46 -3.80 6.60 13.56
N ASP A 47 -4.27 5.70 14.41
CA ASP A 47 -4.74 6.06 15.75
C ASP A 47 -3.57 6.15 16.76
N PRO A 48 -3.82 6.59 18.01
CA PRO A 48 -2.77 6.69 19.04
C PRO A 48 -2.11 5.36 19.41
N GLU A 49 -2.70 4.22 19.02
CA GLU A 49 -2.15 2.88 19.19
C GLU A 49 -1.45 2.37 17.91
N ASN A 50 -1.11 3.28 16.98
CA ASN A 50 -0.45 2.99 15.70
C ASN A 50 -1.25 2.07 14.76
N ARG A 51 -2.57 1.98 14.93
CA ARG A 51 -3.45 1.18 14.06
C ARG A 51 -3.95 1.99 12.88
N ILE A 52 -4.05 1.32 11.74
CA ILE A 52 -4.55 1.90 10.49
C ILE A 52 -6.06 2.09 10.61
N LEU A 53 -6.54 3.31 10.43
CA LEU A 53 -7.97 3.62 10.52
C LEU A 53 -8.69 3.27 9.21
N LEU A 54 -9.69 2.37 9.29
CA LEU A 54 -10.55 1.96 8.17
C LEU A 54 -11.99 2.42 8.40
N PHE A 55 -12.47 3.37 7.62
CA PHE A 55 -13.80 3.97 7.73
C PHE A 55 -14.80 3.30 6.79
N SER A 56 -15.98 2.95 7.28
CA SER A 56 -17.04 2.42 6.41
C SER A 56 -17.66 3.50 5.50
N ARG A 57 -17.60 4.77 5.95
CA ARG A 57 -18.12 5.93 5.21
C ARG A 57 -17.20 7.13 5.36
N ILE A 58 -17.09 7.92 4.31
CA ILE A 58 -16.20 9.11 4.27
C ILE A 58 -16.69 10.22 5.19
N ASP A 59 -18.00 10.36 5.34
CA ASP A 59 -18.60 11.37 6.23
C ASP A 59 -18.22 11.17 7.70
N GLN A 60 -17.68 10.01 8.09
CA GLN A 60 -17.19 9.73 9.43
C GLN A 60 -15.78 10.27 9.69
N ILE A 61 -14.99 10.54 8.65
CA ILE A 61 -13.54 10.79 8.79
C ILE A 61 -13.28 12.06 9.62
N ALA A 62 -13.86 13.18 9.22
CA ALA A 62 -13.63 14.48 9.88
C ALA A 62 -14.11 14.46 11.35
N ASP A 63 -15.31 13.94 11.58
CA ASP A 63 -15.89 13.86 12.93
C ASP A 63 -15.06 12.94 13.83
N PHE A 64 -14.59 11.80 13.31
CA PHE A 64 -13.77 10.87 14.08
C PHE A 64 -12.42 11.47 14.46
N ILE A 65 -11.74 12.14 13.52
CA ILE A 65 -10.46 12.82 13.76
C ILE A 65 -10.63 13.86 14.87
N ALA A 66 -11.66 14.70 14.79
CA ALA A 66 -11.95 15.73 15.78
C ALA A 66 -12.31 15.14 17.16
N ALA A 67 -13.23 14.16 17.19
CA ALA A 67 -13.74 13.58 18.44
C ALA A 67 -12.67 12.80 19.22
N ASN A 68 -11.72 12.17 18.53
CA ASN A 68 -10.68 11.34 19.15
C ASN A 68 -9.32 12.05 19.23
N SER A 69 -9.24 13.32 18.83
CA SER A 69 -7.98 14.09 18.79
C SER A 69 -6.88 13.33 18.03
N ILE A 70 -7.23 12.76 16.88
CA ILE A 70 -6.28 12.03 16.05
C ILE A 70 -5.27 13.02 15.48
N SER A 71 -3.99 12.78 15.75
CA SER A 71 -2.90 13.54 15.13
C SER A 71 -2.85 13.23 13.64
N VAL A 72 -2.87 14.26 12.79
CA VAL A 72 -2.73 14.10 11.34
C VAL A 72 -1.36 14.59 10.91
N PHE A 73 -0.76 13.91 9.93
CA PHE A 73 0.48 14.36 9.32
C PHE A 73 0.21 15.54 8.38
N ASP A 74 1.16 16.47 8.28
CA ASP A 74 1.04 17.66 7.42
C ASP A 74 -0.32 18.37 7.60
N GLU A 75 -0.63 18.78 8.84
CA GLU A 75 -1.91 19.41 9.21
C GLU A 75 -2.29 20.56 8.26
N SER A 76 -1.28 21.30 7.78
CA SER A 76 -1.43 22.45 6.89
C SER A 76 -2.07 22.11 5.55
N ASN A 77 -1.83 20.90 5.02
CA ASN A 77 -2.46 20.41 3.80
C ASN A 77 -3.57 19.40 4.07
N PHE A 78 -3.50 18.62 5.16
CA PHE A 78 -4.47 17.56 5.47
C PHE A 78 -5.87 18.13 5.73
N HIS A 79 -5.99 19.17 6.56
CA HIS A 79 -7.30 19.73 6.90
C HIS A 79 -7.97 20.42 5.70
N PRO A 80 -7.27 21.28 4.91
CA PRO A 80 -7.86 21.83 3.70
C PRO A 80 -8.26 20.75 2.70
N TRP A 81 -7.42 19.73 2.49
CA TRP A 81 -7.73 18.59 1.63
C TRP A 81 -9.03 17.90 2.05
N LEU A 82 -9.15 17.56 3.33
CA LEU A 82 -10.34 16.88 3.87
C LEU A 82 -11.60 17.74 3.73
N ALA A 83 -11.48 19.06 3.84
CA ALA A 83 -12.60 20.00 3.71
C ALA A 83 -13.12 20.13 2.27
N VAL A 84 -12.27 19.88 1.26
CA VAL A 84 -12.64 19.95 -0.16
C VAL A 84 -12.90 18.59 -0.79
N LEU A 85 -12.68 17.50 -0.08
CA LEU A 85 -12.94 16.15 -0.56
C LEU A 85 -14.45 15.95 -0.78
N THR A 86 -14.85 15.50 -1.97
CA THR A 86 -16.27 15.32 -2.32
C THR A 86 -16.59 13.88 -2.69
N GLY A 87 -17.56 13.27 -2.02
CA GLY A 87 -18.10 11.95 -2.40
C GLY A 87 -17.13 10.77 -2.23
N PRO A 88 -17.55 9.57 -2.70
CA PRO A 88 -16.88 8.28 -2.45
C PRO A 88 -15.70 7.93 -3.37
N ASP A 89 -15.33 8.83 -4.27
CA ASP A 89 -14.33 8.53 -5.29
C ASP A 89 -12.93 8.52 -4.65
N ALA A 90 -12.36 7.31 -4.57
CA ALA A 90 -11.02 7.08 -4.06
C ALA A 90 -9.98 7.18 -5.18
N TYR A 91 -8.78 7.59 -4.80
CA TYR A 91 -7.63 7.71 -5.71
C TYR A 91 -7.19 6.36 -6.26
N THR A 92 -7.20 5.34 -5.41
CA THR A 92 -6.92 3.95 -5.78
C THR A 92 -7.71 2.98 -4.90
N VAL A 93 -7.77 1.72 -5.33
CA VAL A 93 -8.44 0.63 -4.63
C VAL A 93 -7.45 -0.49 -4.38
N TYR A 94 -7.33 -0.94 -3.13
CA TYR A 94 -6.62 -2.17 -2.78
C TYR A 94 -7.61 -3.28 -2.45
N ASP A 95 -7.58 -4.37 -3.21
CA ASP A 95 -8.41 -5.55 -2.94
C ASP A 95 -7.62 -6.58 -2.13
N LEU A 96 -7.74 -6.50 -0.79
CA LEU A 96 -7.02 -7.39 0.12
C LEU A 96 -7.58 -8.82 0.10
N ASP A 97 -8.88 -8.99 -0.20
CA ASP A 97 -9.51 -10.30 -0.35
C ASP A 97 -8.96 -11.03 -1.58
N TYR A 98 -8.80 -10.29 -2.68
CA TYR A 98 -8.16 -10.78 -3.90
C TYR A 98 -6.70 -11.16 -3.64
N LEU A 99 -5.92 -10.29 -2.99
CA LEU A 99 -4.52 -10.59 -2.63
C LEU A 99 -4.41 -11.84 -1.76
N GLN A 100 -5.28 -12.01 -0.77
CA GLN A 100 -5.29 -13.20 0.08
C GLN A 100 -5.57 -14.47 -0.74
N THR A 101 -6.56 -14.40 -1.64
CA THR A 101 -6.92 -15.51 -2.53
C THR A 101 -5.78 -15.85 -3.48
N LEU A 102 -5.17 -14.84 -4.10
CA LEU A 102 -4.02 -14.95 -4.99
C LEU A 102 -2.84 -15.64 -4.29
N LEU A 103 -2.47 -15.16 -3.10
CA LEU A 103 -1.35 -15.68 -2.31
C LEU A 103 -1.62 -17.08 -1.74
N SER A 104 -2.87 -17.47 -1.58
CA SER A 104 -3.26 -18.81 -1.12
C SER A 104 -3.54 -19.80 -2.26
N SER A 105 -3.61 -19.31 -3.51
CA SER A 105 -3.96 -20.13 -4.68
C SER A 105 -2.89 -21.16 -5.06
N ALA A 106 -3.21 -22.04 -6.01
CA ALA A 106 -2.26 -22.96 -6.64
C ALA A 106 -1.54 -22.36 -7.87
N LEU A 107 -1.63 -21.03 -8.08
CA LEU A 107 -0.94 -20.38 -9.20
C LEU A 107 0.57 -20.62 -9.14
N LYS A 108 1.17 -20.80 -10.31
CA LYS A 108 2.61 -20.98 -10.51
C LYS A 108 3.32 -19.65 -10.64
N GLU A 109 4.64 -19.69 -10.48
CA GLU A 109 5.52 -18.51 -10.54
C GLU A 109 5.33 -17.73 -11.84
N GLU A 110 5.30 -18.40 -12.98
CA GLU A 110 5.18 -17.75 -14.29
C GLU A 110 3.84 -17.03 -14.46
N GLN A 111 2.77 -17.56 -13.85
CA GLN A 111 1.44 -16.97 -13.93
C GLN A 111 1.33 -15.66 -13.15
N ILE A 112 2.18 -15.47 -12.14
CA ILE A 112 2.29 -14.20 -11.41
C ILE A 112 3.25 -13.27 -12.15
N LEU A 113 4.47 -13.72 -12.43
CA LEU A 113 5.54 -12.87 -12.98
C LEU A 113 5.24 -12.34 -14.39
N GLN A 114 4.42 -13.04 -15.18
CA GLN A 114 4.04 -12.63 -16.54
C GLN A 114 2.69 -11.92 -16.60
N ASN A 115 2.05 -11.68 -15.45
CA ASN A 115 0.78 -10.99 -15.36
C ASN A 115 1.01 -9.59 -14.76
N PRO A 116 0.99 -8.53 -15.58
CA PRO A 116 1.24 -7.16 -15.12
C PRO A 116 0.22 -6.69 -14.09
N ASP A 117 -1.05 -7.06 -14.23
CA ASP A 117 -2.11 -6.64 -13.31
C ASP A 117 -1.87 -7.24 -11.92
N VAL A 118 -1.64 -8.55 -11.86
CA VAL A 118 -1.31 -9.26 -10.61
C VAL A 118 -0.03 -8.71 -9.98
N THR A 119 0.98 -8.43 -10.80
CA THR A 119 2.25 -7.90 -10.31
C THR A 119 2.08 -6.48 -9.76
N SER A 120 1.29 -5.64 -10.44
CA SER A 120 0.98 -4.28 -10.00
C SER A 120 0.25 -4.28 -8.64
N GLU A 121 -0.71 -5.18 -8.45
CA GLU A 121 -1.41 -5.35 -7.16
C GLU A 121 -0.43 -5.72 -6.02
N LEU A 122 0.49 -6.66 -6.27
CA LEU A 122 1.49 -7.09 -5.30
C LEU A 122 2.48 -5.96 -4.95
N ILE A 123 2.89 -5.17 -5.95
CA ILE A 123 3.77 -4.00 -5.76
C ILE A 123 3.06 -2.90 -4.99
N GLY A 124 1.84 -2.57 -5.38
CA GLY A 124 1.04 -1.55 -4.70
C GLY A 124 0.89 -1.88 -3.21
N PHE A 125 0.49 -3.12 -2.89
CA PHE A 125 0.38 -3.54 -1.49
C PHE A 125 1.73 -3.55 -0.76
N PHE A 126 2.81 -4.00 -1.41
CA PHE A 126 4.13 -4.02 -0.79
C PHE A 126 4.64 -2.61 -0.46
N ASN A 127 4.44 -1.65 -1.36
CA ASN A 127 4.78 -0.26 -1.13
C ASN A 127 3.93 0.32 0.01
N LEU A 128 2.61 0.08 0.00
CA LEU A 128 1.71 0.52 1.08
C LEU A 128 2.12 -0.04 2.45
N TYR A 129 2.48 -1.33 2.51
CA TYR A 129 3.01 -1.95 3.72
C TYR A 129 4.35 -1.30 4.11
N GLY A 130 5.22 -1.04 3.13
CA GLY A 130 6.51 -0.39 3.31
C GLY A 130 6.34 0.96 4.01
N ASP A 131 5.50 1.84 3.50
CA ASP A 131 5.22 3.15 4.09
C ASP A 131 4.74 3.03 5.53
N TYR A 132 3.84 2.08 5.81
CA TYR A 132 3.38 1.81 7.17
C TYR A 132 4.51 1.33 8.10
N ALA A 133 5.35 0.41 7.62
CA ALA A 133 6.46 -0.13 8.39
C ALA A 133 7.56 0.91 8.65
N TYR A 134 7.85 1.76 7.66
CA TYR A 134 8.84 2.84 7.80
C TYR A 134 8.32 3.95 8.72
N GLN A 135 7.05 4.35 8.61
CA GLN A 135 6.46 5.38 9.47
C GLN A 135 6.57 5.05 10.97
N LEU A 136 6.49 3.76 11.33
CA LEU A 136 6.54 3.32 12.73
C LEU A 136 7.95 2.93 13.19
N GLU A 137 8.85 2.61 12.26
CA GLU A 137 10.22 2.12 12.55
C GLU A 137 10.25 0.91 13.50
N GLU A 138 9.18 0.13 13.58
CA GLU A 138 9.07 -0.98 14.50
C GLU A 138 9.67 -2.26 13.88
N ASP A 139 10.63 -2.86 14.60
CA ASP A 139 11.34 -4.07 14.16
C ASP A 139 10.41 -5.22 13.75
N PHE A 140 9.26 -5.36 14.40
CA PHE A 140 8.32 -6.44 14.07
C PHE A 140 7.62 -6.21 12.72
N LEU A 141 7.49 -4.97 12.26
CA LEU A 141 6.98 -4.62 10.93
C LEU A 141 8.08 -4.69 9.88
N PHE A 142 9.28 -4.21 10.22
CA PHE A 142 10.40 -4.12 9.28
C PHE A 142 11.05 -5.49 8.98
N LYS A 143 11.18 -6.36 9.99
CA LYS A 143 11.81 -7.68 9.84
C LYS A 143 11.09 -8.62 8.85
N PRO A 144 9.75 -8.68 8.76
CA PRO A 144 9.08 -9.42 7.71
C PRO A 144 9.14 -8.70 6.35
N TYR A 145 9.17 -7.37 6.30
CA TYR A 145 9.29 -6.60 5.05
C TYR A 145 10.66 -6.76 4.36
N SER A 146 11.72 -6.86 5.16
CA SER A 146 13.10 -7.06 4.70
C SER A 146 13.45 -8.51 4.32
N LYS A 147 12.45 -9.38 4.11
CA LYS A 147 12.71 -10.79 3.75
C LYS A 147 13.32 -10.89 2.35
N PRO A 148 14.39 -11.68 2.17
CA PRO A 148 15.09 -11.75 0.88
C PRO A 148 14.22 -12.14 -0.32
N GLN A 149 13.19 -12.97 -0.10
CA GLN A 149 12.33 -13.41 -1.19
C GLN A 149 11.38 -12.32 -1.67
N LEU A 150 10.98 -11.41 -0.79
CA LEU A 150 10.23 -10.21 -1.17
C LEU A 150 11.12 -9.31 -2.00
N GLN A 151 12.30 -8.96 -1.49
CA GLN A 151 13.26 -8.10 -2.18
C GLN A 151 13.60 -8.63 -3.57
N LEU A 152 13.90 -9.93 -3.71
CA LEU A 152 14.17 -10.55 -5.01
C LEU A 152 12.98 -10.46 -5.98
N PHE A 153 11.74 -10.60 -5.48
CA PHE A 153 10.54 -10.45 -6.32
C PHE A 153 10.41 -9.01 -6.82
N PHE A 154 10.56 -8.03 -5.93
CA PHE A 154 10.43 -6.63 -6.30
C PHE A 154 11.56 -6.18 -7.22
N ASP A 155 12.81 -6.58 -6.96
CA ASP A 155 13.93 -6.35 -7.88
C ASP A 155 13.62 -6.88 -9.29
N TYR A 156 13.07 -8.09 -9.39
CA TYR A 156 12.66 -8.66 -10.67
C TYR A 156 11.60 -7.80 -11.37
N CYS A 157 10.58 -7.37 -10.63
CA CYS A 157 9.48 -6.60 -11.20
C CYS A 157 9.91 -5.19 -11.60
N TYR A 158 10.74 -4.52 -10.79
CA TYR A 158 11.32 -3.22 -11.11
C TYR A 158 12.19 -3.28 -12.37
N ASP A 159 13.08 -4.28 -12.47
CA ASP A 159 13.89 -4.53 -13.67
C ASP A 159 13.01 -4.80 -14.91
N THR A 160 11.84 -5.43 -14.74
CA THR A 160 10.97 -5.84 -15.86
C THR A 160 10.05 -4.72 -16.35
N PHE A 161 9.47 -3.95 -15.43
CA PHE A 161 8.34 -3.06 -15.74
C PHE A 161 8.67 -1.57 -15.60
N PHE A 162 9.67 -1.21 -14.79
CA PHE A 162 9.92 0.18 -14.42
C PHE A 162 11.26 0.70 -14.95
N TRP A 163 12.30 -0.13 -14.92
CA TRP A 163 13.66 0.31 -15.24
C TRP A 163 13.95 0.10 -16.72
N THR A 164 14.62 1.09 -17.34
CA THR A 164 15.12 0.97 -18.72
C THR A 164 16.49 0.28 -18.73
N THR A 165 16.52 -0.99 -18.36
CA THR A 165 17.75 -1.79 -18.30
C THR A 165 18.11 -2.34 -19.69
N PRO A 166 19.37 -2.24 -20.16
CA PRO A 166 19.79 -2.85 -21.43
C PRO A 166 19.46 -4.35 -21.48
N PRO A 167 19.03 -4.91 -22.63
CA PRO A 167 18.50 -6.29 -22.70
C PRO A 167 19.45 -7.38 -22.21
N ASP A 168 20.75 -7.25 -22.49
CA ASP A 168 21.80 -8.18 -22.07
C ASP A 168 22.02 -8.12 -20.55
N GLU A 169 22.04 -6.92 -19.98
CA GLU A 169 22.12 -6.72 -18.55
C GLU A 169 20.86 -7.24 -17.83
N LEU A 170 19.68 -6.94 -18.37
CA LEU A 170 18.40 -7.40 -17.85
C LEU A 170 18.35 -8.93 -17.77
N THR A 171 18.72 -9.60 -18.87
CA THR A 171 18.76 -11.07 -18.94
C THR A 171 19.69 -11.64 -17.87
N ARG A 172 20.87 -11.04 -17.70
CA ARG A 172 21.85 -11.46 -16.68
C ARG A 172 21.31 -11.28 -15.26
N ARG A 173 20.75 -10.10 -14.94
CA ARG A 173 20.18 -9.80 -13.61
C ARG A 173 19.02 -10.74 -13.27
N GLN A 174 18.08 -10.89 -14.19
CA GLN A 174 16.93 -11.78 -14.01
C GLN A 174 17.34 -13.24 -13.84
N SER A 175 18.35 -13.72 -14.56
CA SER A 175 18.87 -15.08 -14.37
C SER A 175 19.45 -15.28 -12.96
N ILE A 176 20.15 -14.29 -12.41
CA ILE A 176 20.68 -14.34 -11.05
C ILE A 176 19.55 -14.37 -10.03
N ILE A 177 18.56 -13.49 -10.18
CA ILE A 177 17.40 -13.41 -9.30
C ILE A 177 16.64 -14.74 -9.30
N ARG A 178 16.28 -15.26 -10.48
CA ARG A 178 15.56 -16.52 -10.63
C ARG A 178 16.29 -17.71 -10.00
N SER A 179 17.62 -17.75 -10.05
CA SER A 179 18.39 -18.83 -9.40
C SER A 179 18.23 -18.86 -7.86
N LYS A 180 17.97 -17.70 -7.24
CA LYS A 180 17.85 -17.51 -5.79
C LYS A 180 16.41 -17.41 -5.31
N PHE A 181 15.49 -17.07 -6.21
CA PHE A 181 14.08 -16.91 -5.91
C PHE A 181 13.43 -18.25 -5.58
N ARG A 182 12.55 -18.24 -4.59
CA ARG A 182 11.83 -19.39 -4.05
C ARG A 182 10.38 -18.97 -3.89
N PHE A 183 9.60 -19.17 -4.94
CA PHE A 183 8.24 -18.67 -5.06
C PHE A 183 7.30 -19.06 -3.91
N THR A 184 7.36 -20.31 -3.42
CA THR A 184 6.57 -20.72 -2.25
C THR A 184 6.89 -19.87 -1.02
N LYS A 185 8.17 -19.56 -0.79
CA LYS A 185 8.59 -18.74 0.33
C LYS A 185 8.18 -17.28 0.15
N PHE A 186 8.27 -16.74 -1.07
CA PHE A 186 7.71 -15.43 -1.39
C PHE A 186 6.22 -15.34 -1.04
N LYS A 187 5.41 -16.31 -1.47
CA LYS A 187 3.97 -16.33 -1.15
C LYS A 187 3.71 -16.35 0.35
N THR A 188 4.47 -17.17 1.09
CA THR A 188 4.39 -17.21 2.56
C THR A 188 4.79 -15.88 3.21
N ASP A 189 5.87 -15.26 2.74
CA ASP A 189 6.35 -13.99 3.28
C ASP A 189 5.35 -12.85 2.97
N MET A 190 4.78 -12.79 1.76
CA MET A 190 3.74 -11.81 1.38
C MET A 190 2.44 -12.01 2.18
N LEU A 191 1.98 -13.25 2.33
CA LEU A 191 0.78 -13.56 3.11
C LEU A 191 0.96 -13.17 4.58
N ARG A 192 2.20 -13.27 5.10
CA ARG A 192 2.54 -12.79 6.43
C ARG A 192 2.44 -11.27 6.52
N LEU A 193 2.94 -10.52 5.54
CA LEU A 193 2.77 -9.06 5.51
C LEU A 193 1.29 -8.68 5.51
N LEU A 194 0.50 -9.32 4.63
CA LEU A 194 -0.94 -9.09 4.54
C LEU A 194 -1.66 -9.34 5.86
N THR A 195 -1.37 -10.47 6.51
CA THR A 195 -1.93 -10.80 7.83
C THR A 195 -1.58 -9.76 8.89
N ILE A 196 -0.32 -9.31 8.95
CA ILE A 196 0.13 -8.29 9.89
C ILE A 196 -0.61 -6.97 9.64
N PHE A 197 -0.64 -6.52 8.39
CA PHE A 197 -1.31 -5.28 7.99
C PHE A 197 -2.79 -5.28 8.38
N ILE A 198 -3.52 -6.35 8.04
CA ILE A 198 -4.93 -6.51 8.39
C ILE A 198 -5.13 -6.52 9.91
N SER A 199 -4.26 -7.20 10.67
CA SER A 199 -4.37 -7.26 12.13
C SER A 199 -4.17 -5.91 12.83
N HIS A 200 -3.55 -4.97 12.13
CA HIS A 200 -3.31 -3.60 12.58
C HIS A 200 -4.39 -2.61 12.11
N CYS A 201 -5.41 -3.09 11.39
CA CYS A 201 -6.52 -2.25 10.99
C CYS A 201 -7.54 -2.10 12.13
N ARG A 202 -8.01 -0.87 12.35
CA ARG A 202 -9.12 -0.52 13.23
C ARG A 202 -10.32 -0.07 12.41
N PHE A 203 -11.40 -0.83 12.52
CA PHE A 203 -12.64 -0.56 11.79
C PHE A 203 -13.48 0.50 12.50
N ILE A 204 -13.86 1.53 11.74
CA ILE A 204 -14.77 2.60 12.15
C ILE A 204 -16.07 2.41 11.36
N THR A 205 -17.08 1.91 12.07
CA THR A 205 -18.41 1.59 11.53
C THR A 205 -19.43 2.62 11.91
#